data_AF-A0A1V1P1B7-F1
#
_entry.id   AF-A0A1V1P1B7-F1
#
_cell.length_a   1.000
_cell.length_b   1.000
_cell.length_c   1.000
_cell.angle_alpha   90.00
_cell.angle_beta   90.00
_cell.angle_gamma   90.00
#
_symmetry.space_group_name_H-M   'P 1'
#
loop_
_entity.id
_entity.type
_entity.pdbx_description
1 polymer ?
#
loop_
_entity_poly.entity_id
_entity_poly.type
_entity_poly.pdbx_seq_one_letter_code
_entity_poly.pdbx_strand_id
1 'polypeptide(L)'
;MKKASIIYEEKRILAAKFNHPQSDDYLHYESTIRIKDSGKTPVEMILKFDGTYPYSAPMPPEEHKIKAPAILDLFSKVDRWFKKHGYVIQ
;
A
#
# COMPACT_ATOMS: atom_id res chain seq x y z
N MET A 1 19.23 -14.14 18.62
CA MET A 1 19.06 -13.32 17.39
C MET A 1 18.64 -11.93 17.81
N LYS A 2 19.36 -10.89 17.37
CA LYS A 2 18.98 -9.50 17.65
C LYS A 2 17.67 -9.20 16.92
N LYS A 3 16.69 -8.61 17.60
CA LYS A 3 15.43 -8.19 16.98
C LYS A 3 15.75 -7.08 15.98
N ALA A 4 15.30 -7.23 14.75
CA ALA A 4 15.54 -6.23 13.71
C ALA A 4 14.96 -4.88 14.16
N SER A 5 15.78 -3.83 14.07
CA SER A 5 15.38 -2.47 14.44
C SER A 5 14.83 -1.72 13.23
N ILE A 6 13.87 -0.81 13.45
CA ILE A 6 13.35 0.07 12.39
C ILE A 6 14.34 1.23 12.27
N ILE A 7 14.95 1.38 11.10
CA ILE A 7 15.93 2.44 10.81
C ILE A 7 15.30 3.60 10.02
N TYR A 8 14.12 3.38 9.44
CA TYR A 8 13.36 4.39 8.72
C TYR A 8 11.87 4.09 8.84
N GLU A 9 11.08 5.13 9.10
CA GLU A 9 9.63 5.08 9.07
C GLU A 9 9.12 6.36 8.39
N GLU A 10 8.17 6.18 7.47
CA GLU A 10 7.49 7.28 6.80
C GLU A 10 5.99 6.99 6.71
N LYS A 11 5.18 8.04 6.92
CA LYS A 11 3.73 8.00 6.75
C LYS A 11 3.31 8.94 5.62
N ARG A 12 2.46 8.46 4.72
CA ARG A 12 1.89 9.24 3.61
C ARG A 12 0.49 8.76 3.30
N ILE A 13 -0.31 9.63 2.68
CA ILE A 13 -1.54 9.22 2.03
C ILE A 13 -1.20 8.68 0.65
N LEU A 14 -1.69 7.49 0.34
CA LEU A 14 -1.59 6.87 -0.97
C LEU A 14 -2.98 6.93 -1.61
N ALA A 15 -3.09 7.62 -2.75
CA ALA A 15 -4.30 7.73 -3.52
C ALA A 15 -4.29 6.71 -4.67
N ALA A 16 -5.44 6.09 -4.93
CA ALA A 16 -5.62 5.19 -6.06
C ALA A 16 -6.96 5.47 -6.76
N LYS A 17 -6.92 5.62 -8.09
CA LYS A 17 -8.11 5.86 -8.92
C LYS A 17 -8.67 4.52 -9.40
N PHE A 18 -9.98 4.34 -9.37
CA PHE A 18 -10.62 3.21 -10.01
C PHE A 18 -10.43 3.28 -11.53
N ASN A 19 -9.92 2.20 -12.13
CA ASN A 19 -9.58 2.16 -13.54
C ASN A 19 -10.82 1.80 -14.38
N HIS A 20 -11.74 2.75 -14.51
CA HIS A 20 -12.93 2.59 -15.33
C HIS A 20 -13.28 3.90 -16.06
N PRO A 21 -13.60 3.87 -17.36
CA PRO A 21 -13.80 5.08 -18.17
C PRO A 21 -15.01 5.93 -17.73
N GLN A 22 -15.93 5.35 -16.96
CA GLN A 22 -17.17 6.02 -16.50
C GLN A 22 -17.21 6.20 -14.97
N SER A 23 -16.08 6.04 -14.28
CA SER A 23 -16.02 6.24 -12.84
C SER A 23 -14.84 7.13 -12.48
N ASP A 24 -15.11 8.08 -11.60
CA ASP A 24 -14.10 8.92 -10.96
C ASP A 24 -13.94 8.55 -9.48
N ASP A 25 -14.25 7.31 -9.11
CA ASP A 25 -14.05 6.82 -7.75
C ASP A 25 -12.55 6.79 -7.40
N TYR A 26 -12.22 7.30 -6.21
CA TYR A 26 -10.89 7.25 -5.62
C TYR A 26 -10.93 6.54 -4.27
N LEU A 27 -9.79 5.97 -3.91
CA LEU A 27 -9.52 5.45 -2.58
C LEU A 27 -8.29 6.11 -2.00
N HIS A 28 -8.30 6.31 -0.69
CA HIS A 28 -7.12 6.74 0.04
C HIS A 28 -6.79 5.72 1.12
N TYR A 29 -5.48 5.45 1.23
CA TYR A 29 -4.93 4.68 2.33
C TYR A 29 -3.90 5.52 3.07
N GLU A 30 -3.97 5.51 4.39
CA GLU A 30 -2.82 5.82 5.22
C GLU A 30 -1.77 4.72 5.00
N SER A 31 -0.67 5.09 4.34
CA SER A 31 0.46 4.22 4.09
C SER A 31 1.57 4.51 5.10
N THR A 32 2.07 3.46 5.74
CA THR A 32 3.26 3.51 6.60
C THR A 32 4.34 2.61 6.01
N ILE A 33 5.41 3.21 5.49
CA ILE A 33 6.60 2.49 5.02
C ILE A 33 7.57 2.34 6.19
N ARG A 34 8.08 1.13 6.39
CA ARG A 34 9.11 0.83 7.39
C ARG A 34 10.25 0.07 6.74
N ILE A 35 11.48 0.48 7.04
CA ILE A 35 12.70 -0.23 6.66
C ILE A 35 13.41 -0.69 7.92
N LYS A 36 13.74 -1.98 7.97
CA LYS A 36 14.48 -2.60 9.06
C LYS A 36 15.96 -2.76 8.70
N ASP A 37 16.81 -2.80 9.72
CA ASP A 37 18.25 -3.03 9.57
C ASP A 37 18.62 -4.43 9.04
N SER A 38 17.71 -5.39 9.13
CA SER A 38 17.97 -6.80 8.85
C SER A 38 16.70 -7.60 8.55
N GLY A 39 16.88 -8.76 7.91
CA GLY A 39 15.82 -9.70 7.56
C GLY A 39 15.70 -9.96 6.05
N LYS A 40 15.05 -11.07 5.67
CA LYS A 40 14.87 -11.46 4.25
C LYS A 40 13.99 -10.48 3.46
N THR A 41 13.05 -9.83 4.15
CA THR A 41 12.17 -8.79 3.57
C THR A 41 12.13 -7.60 4.55
N PRO A 42 13.18 -6.77 4.57
CA PRO A 42 13.35 -5.72 5.56
C PRO A 42 12.44 -4.51 5.30
N VAL A 43 11.92 -4.37 4.07
CA VAL A 43 11.02 -3.29 3.68
C VAL A 43 9.57 -3.76 3.81
N GLU A 44 8.73 -2.98 4.46
CA GLU A 44 7.30 -3.24 4.56
C GLU A 44 6.46 -1.97 4.39
N MET A 45 5.26 -2.12 3.83
CA MET A 45 4.23 -1.10 3.78
C MET A 45 3.01 -1.64 4.50
N ILE A 46 2.48 -0.85 5.43
CA ILE A 46 1.20 -1.09 6.09
C ILE A 46 0.22 -0.08 5.49
N LEU A 47 -0.86 -0.58 4.92
CA LEU A 47 -1.96 0.20 4.35
C LEU A 47 -3.13 0.11 5.31
N LYS A 48 -3.68 1.25 5.70
CA LYS A 48 -4.94 1.38 6.43
C LYS A 48 -5.86 2.30 5.67
N PHE A 49 -7.07 1.83 5.37
CA PHE A 49 -8.06 2.60 4.67
C PHE A 49 -8.49 3.82 5.51
N ASP A 50 -8.68 4.97 4.86
CA ASP A 50 -9.00 6.24 5.53
C ASP A 50 -10.47 6.35 5.98
N GLY A 51 -11.32 5.43 5.53
CA GLY A 51 -12.76 5.42 5.82
C GLY A 51 -13.62 6.13 4.77
N THR A 52 -13.02 6.68 3.71
CA THR A 52 -13.76 7.34 2.61
C THR A 52 -14.14 6.32 1.54
N TYR A 53 -15.32 5.74 1.68
CA TYR A 53 -15.80 4.68 0.79
C TYR A 53 -16.02 5.17 -0.65
N PRO A 54 -15.65 4.35 -1.65
CA PRO A 54 -15.98 4.64 -3.04
C PRO A 54 -17.49 4.46 -3.25
N TYR A 55 -18.07 5.15 -4.23
CA TYR A 55 -19.51 5.11 -4.45
C TYR A 55 -19.99 3.73 -4.91
N SER A 56 -19.28 3.13 -5.87
CA SER A 56 -19.69 1.86 -6.49
C SER A 56 -18.53 0.93 -6.84
N ALA A 57 -17.29 1.44 -6.81
CA ALA A 57 -16.13 0.64 -7.12
C ALA A 57 -15.86 -0.46 -6.06
N PRO A 58 -15.28 -1.61 -6.45
CA PRO A 58 -14.92 -2.67 -5.52
C PRO A 58 -14.01 -2.16 -4.39
N MET A 59 -14.21 -2.60 -3.16
CA MET A 59 -13.37 -2.19 -2.03
C MET A 59 -12.25 -3.22 -1.79
N PRO A 60 -10.96 -2.84 -1.90
CA PRO A 60 -9.86 -3.66 -1.39
C PRO A 60 -9.94 -3.77 0.14
N PRO A 61 -9.30 -4.77 0.77
CA PRO A 61 -9.25 -4.87 2.22
C PRO A 61 -8.91 -3.56 2.94
N GLU A 62 -9.60 -3.27 4.04
CA GLU A 62 -9.38 -2.05 4.84
C GLU A 62 -7.96 -1.99 5.42
N GLU A 63 -7.38 -3.14 5.77
CA GLU A 63 -5.99 -3.24 6.17
C GLU A 63 -5.24 -4.23 5.29
N HIS A 64 -4.03 -3.84 4.87
CA HIS A 64 -3.15 -4.74 4.16
C HIS A 64 -1.68 -4.50 4.51
N LYS A 65 -0.89 -5.57 4.56
CA LYS A 65 0.54 -5.50 4.85
C LYS A 65 1.34 -6.18 3.74
N ILE A 66 2.22 -5.42 3.13
CA ILE A 66 3.10 -5.88 2.04
C ILE A 66 4.54 -5.87 2.55
N LYS A 67 5.29 -6.92 2.25
CA LYS A 67 6.72 -7.04 2.58
C LYS A 67 7.53 -7.30 1.32
N ALA A 68 8.75 -6.75 1.28
CA ALA A 68 9.63 -6.84 0.13
C ALA A 68 11.12 -6.84 0.54
N PRO A 69 12.00 -7.42 -0.30
CA PRO A 69 13.45 -7.35 -0.09
C PRO A 69 14.00 -5.93 -0.32
N ALA A 70 13.47 -5.18 -1.29
CA ALA A 70 13.84 -3.80 -1.57
C ALA A 70 12.62 -2.86 -1.75
N ILE A 71 12.88 -1.55 -1.76
CA ILE A 71 11.84 -0.52 -1.89
C ILE A 71 11.14 -0.55 -3.25
N LEU A 72 11.86 -0.82 -4.33
CA LEU A 72 11.28 -0.94 -5.67
C LEU A 72 10.34 -2.15 -5.75
N ASP A 73 10.77 -3.30 -5.20
CA ASP A 73 9.93 -4.50 -5.11
C ASP A 73 8.65 -4.26 -4.30
N LEU A 74 8.73 -3.41 -3.26
CA LEU A 74 7.58 -3.01 -2.46
C LEU A 74 6.57 -2.29 -3.35
N PHE A 75 6.97 -1.21 -4.04
CA PHE A 75 6.08 -0.45 -4.91
C PHE A 75 5.49 -1.30 -6.04
N SER A 76 6.29 -2.17 -6.67
CA SER A 76 5.77 -3.12 -7.67
C SER A 76 4.76 -4.13 -7.11
N LYS A 77 4.83 -4.48 -5.82
CA LYS A 77 3.83 -5.34 -5.18
C LYS A 77 2.57 -4.56 -4.81
N VAL A 78 2.73 -3.32 -4.35
CA VAL A 78 1.61 -2.42 -4.01
C VAL A 78 0.79 -2.12 -5.27
N ASP A 79 1.44 -1.76 -6.38
CA ASP A 79 0.78 -1.53 -7.68
C ASP A 79 0.01 -2.77 -8.16
N ARG A 80 0.63 -3.96 -8.12
CA ARG A 80 -0.03 -5.22 -8.48
C ARG A 80 -1.23 -5.53 -7.59
N TRP A 81 -1.14 -5.21 -6.29
CA TRP A 81 -2.24 -5.41 -5.36
C TRP A 81 -3.41 -4.50 -5.68
N PHE A 82 -3.20 -3.19 -5.89
CA PHE A 82 -4.27 -2.27 -6.31
C PHE A 82 -4.88 -2.67 -7.65
N LYS A 83 -4.06 -3.06 -8.63
CA LYS A 83 -4.53 -3.55 -9.95
C LYS A 83 -5.43 -4.77 -9.83
N LYS A 84 -5.17 -5.68 -8.89
CA LYS A 84 -6.05 -6.84 -8.62
C LYS A 84 -7.47 -6.41 -8.24
N HIS A 85 -7.62 -5.25 -7.62
CA HIS A 85 -8.89 -4.67 -7.23
C HIS A 85 -9.44 -3.65 -8.24
N GLY A 86 -8.79 -3.48 -9.39
CA GLY A 86 -9.20 -2.55 -10.44
C GLY A 86 -8.75 -1.11 -10.23
N TYR A 87 -7.75 -0.86 -9.38
CA TYR A 87 -7.25 0.49 -9.11
C TYR A 87 -5.85 0.74 -9.68
N VAL A 88 -5.55 2.00 -9.95
CA VAL A 88 -4.23 2.49 -10.37
C VAL A 88 -3.76 3.57 -9.40
N ILE A 89 -2.57 3.39 -8.83
CA ILE A 89 -1.95 4.36 -7.92
C ILE A 89 -1.65 5.65 -8.69
N GLN A 90 -1.89 6.81 -8.05
CA GLN A 90 -1.62 8.14 -8.61
C GLN A 90 -0.34 8.75 -8.03
#